data_AF-A0A7J5DQE6-F1
#
_entry.id   AF-A0A7J5DQE6-F1
#
_cell.length_a   1.000
_cell.length_b   1.000
_cell.length_c   1.000
_cell.angle_alpha   90.00
_cell.angle_beta   90.00
_cell.angle_gamma   90.00
#
_symmetry.space_group_name_H-M   'P 1'
#
loop_
_entity.id
_entity.type
_entity.pdbx_description
1 polymer ?
#
loop_
_entity_poly.entity_id
_entity_poly.type
_entity_poly.pdbx_seq_one_letter_code
_entity_poly.pdbx_strand_id
1 'polypeptide(L)'
;MNTFGPPKTVLARGEGAHVWDADGREYVDLLGGIAVNALGHAHPRLVAAVTEQLQTLGHISNFFASTPQITLAERLVGLLGADGRVFFTNSGAEANEAAFKLTRRTGRTKIVATEGSFHGRTMGALALTSKEAYRTPFEPLPGDVVFVPYGDEAALEAAVDDTTAAILVEPIQ
;
A
#
# COMPACT_ATOMS: atom_id res chain seq x y z
N MET A 1 -9.72 12.07 19.90
CA MET A 1 -8.75 11.43 18.98
C MET A 1 -8.74 12.25 17.71
N ASN A 2 -7.62 12.93 17.41
CA ASN A 2 -7.50 13.84 16.26
C ASN A 2 -6.46 13.29 15.28
N THR A 3 -6.82 12.23 14.55
CA THR A 3 -5.89 11.44 13.74
C THR A 3 -5.25 12.23 12.59
N PHE A 4 -5.95 13.23 12.04
CA PHE A 4 -5.52 13.98 10.86
C PHE A 4 -5.45 15.50 11.06
N GLY A 5 -5.98 16.03 12.16
CA GLY A 5 -6.14 17.47 12.31
C GLY A 5 -7.36 18.02 11.55
N PRO A 6 -7.65 19.31 11.69
CA PRO A 6 -8.58 20.00 10.80
C PRO A 6 -8.02 20.00 9.36
N PRO A 7 -8.85 19.74 8.33
CA PRO A 7 -8.43 19.87 6.94
C PRO A 7 -7.89 21.27 6.64
N LYS A 8 -6.81 21.37 5.85
CA LYS A 8 -6.18 22.65 5.52
C LYS A 8 -6.96 23.47 4.49
N THR A 9 -7.64 22.80 3.57
CA THR A 9 -8.36 23.39 2.42
C THR A 9 -9.49 22.47 2.00
N VAL A 10 -10.59 23.03 1.50
CA VAL A 10 -11.72 22.26 0.93
C VAL A 10 -11.57 22.25 -0.59
N LEU A 11 -11.03 21.16 -1.14
CA LEU A 11 -10.93 20.97 -2.59
C LEU A 11 -12.28 20.54 -3.17
N ALA A 12 -12.70 21.17 -4.26
CA ALA A 12 -14.01 20.99 -4.87
C ALA A 12 -13.96 20.41 -6.30
N ARG A 13 -12.86 20.60 -7.03
CA ARG A 13 -12.66 20.07 -8.39
C ARG A 13 -11.21 19.70 -8.62
N GLY A 14 -10.96 18.71 -9.48
CA GLY A 14 -9.62 18.38 -9.99
C GLY A 14 -9.66 18.04 -11.47
N GLU A 15 -8.59 18.39 -12.19
CA GLU A 15 -8.39 18.11 -13.61
C GLU A 15 -6.89 18.03 -13.91
N GLY A 16 -6.41 16.88 -14.37
CA GLY A 16 -4.99 16.66 -14.61
C GLY A 16 -4.19 16.89 -13.32
N ALA A 17 -3.18 17.77 -13.39
CA ALA A 17 -2.35 18.14 -12.25
C ALA A 17 -2.89 19.37 -11.47
N HIS A 18 -4.13 19.80 -11.71
CA HIS A 18 -4.71 20.99 -11.11
C HIS A 18 -5.90 20.64 -10.23
N VAL A 19 -6.05 21.38 -9.13
CA VAL A 19 -7.21 21.31 -8.23
C VAL A 19 -7.71 22.71 -7.91
N TRP A 20 -9.01 22.83 -7.66
CA TRP A 20 -9.67 24.08 -7.25
C TRP A 20 -10.33 23.87 -5.90
N ASP A 21 -10.19 24.85 -5.00
CA ASP A 21 -10.94 24.86 -3.75
C ASP A 21 -12.38 25.37 -3.93
N ALA A 22 -13.16 25.29 -2.86
CA ALA A 22 -14.57 25.69 -2.84
C ALA A 22 -14.80 27.19 -3.12
N ASP A 23 -13.77 28.03 -2.94
CA ASP A 23 -13.80 29.46 -3.27
C ASP A 23 -13.32 29.74 -4.70
N GLY A 24 -12.98 28.67 -5.46
CA GLY A 24 -12.57 28.74 -6.86
C GLY A 24 -11.09 29.02 -7.07
N ARG A 25 -10.26 29.03 -6.02
CA ARG A 25 -8.82 29.22 -6.16
C ARG A 25 -8.16 27.94 -6.68
N GLU A 26 -7.29 28.11 -7.66
CA GLU A 26 -6.56 27.02 -8.32
C GLU A 26 -5.21 26.74 -7.66
N TYR A 27 -4.81 25.46 -7.66
CA TYR A 27 -3.52 24.96 -7.21
C TYR A 27 -2.98 23.93 -8.19
N VAL A 28 -1.65 23.89 -8.32
CA VAL A 28 -0.96 22.73 -8.92
C VAL A 28 -0.79 21.67 -7.84
N ASP A 29 -1.33 20.47 -8.08
CA ASP A 29 -1.25 19.33 -7.16
C ASP A 29 0.09 18.60 -7.31
N LEU A 30 1.05 18.99 -6.49
CA LEU A 30 2.35 18.31 -6.36
C LEU A 30 2.36 17.24 -5.26
N LEU A 31 1.22 16.99 -4.60
CA LEU A 31 1.06 15.95 -3.59
C LEU A 31 0.50 14.66 -4.21
N GLY A 32 -0.40 14.79 -5.19
CA GLY A 32 -1.04 13.69 -5.89
C GLY A 32 -1.83 12.76 -4.97
N GLY A 33 -2.38 13.30 -3.86
CA GLY A 33 -3.02 12.48 -2.84
C GLY A 33 -2.06 11.52 -2.13
N ILE A 34 -0.79 11.92 -1.95
CA ILE A 34 0.32 11.07 -1.49
C ILE A 34 0.63 10.02 -2.56
N ALA A 35 1.03 10.50 -3.74
CA ALA A 35 1.41 9.69 -4.90
C ALA A 35 0.35 8.71 -5.44
N VAL A 36 -0.93 8.87 -5.09
CA VAL A 36 -2.05 8.03 -5.56
C VAL A 36 -2.50 8.42 -6.97
N ASN A 37 -2.67 9.70 -7.23
CA ASN A 37 -3.22 10.23 -8.48
C ASN A 37 -2.16 10.30 -9.59
N ALA A 38 -1.53 9.16 -9.90
CA ALA A 38 -0.40 9.07 -10.83
C ALA A 38 -0.75 9.51 -12.28
N LEU A 39 -2.04 9.46 -12.65
CA LEU A 39 -2.55 9.94 -13.95
C LEU A 39 -3.25 11.31 -13.86
N GLY A 40 -3.16 11.97 -12.70
CA GLY A 40 -3.90 13.19 -12.40
C GLY A 40 -5.38 12.96 -12.07
N HIS A 41 -6.07 14.05 -11.74
CA HIS A 41 -7.49 14.06 -11.41
C HIS A 41 -8.35 13.98 -12.67
N ALA A 42 -9.50 13.28 -12.57
CA ALA A 42 -10.51 13.18 -13.63
C ALA A 42 -9.96 12.75 -15.01
N HIS A 43 -8.92 11.91 -15.04
CA HIS A 43 -8.33 11.45 -16.30
C HIS A 43 -9.40 10.76 -17.19
N PRO A 44 -9.65 11.23 -18.43
CA PRO A 44 -10.85 10.85 -19.19
C PRO A 44 -10.92 9.35 -19.50
N ARG A 45 -9.78 8.71 -19.76
CA ARG A 45 -9.74 7.24 -19.97
C ARG A 45 -10.06 6.44 -18.70
N LEU A 46 -9.70 6.95 -17.52
CA LEU A 46 -9.98 6.28 -16.26
C LEU A 46 -11.47 6.40 -15.91
N VAL A 47 -12.02 7.61 -16.07
CA VAL A 47 -13.46 7.86 -15.88
C VAL A 47 -14.28 6.96 -16.79
N ALA A 48 -13.96 6.93 -18.09
CA ALA A 48 -14.67 6.07 -19.05
C ALA A 48 -14.61 4.58 -18.67
N ALA A 49 -13.42 4.05 -18.35
CA ALA A 49 -13.24 2.64 -18.01
C ALA A 49 -14.02 2.24 -16.74
N VAL A 50 -14.03 3.08 -15.71
CA VAL A 50 -14.80 2.83 -14.49
C VAL A 50 -16.29 2.88 -14.76
N THR A 51 -16.77 3.89 -15.49
CA THR A 51 -18.20 4.02 -15.82
C THR A 51 -18.70 2.84 -16.65
N GLU A 52 -17.99 2.47 -17.72
CA GLU A 52 -18.36 1.33 -18.57
C GLU A 52 -18.40 0.01 -17.78
N GLN A 53 -17.37 -0.24 -16.96
CA GLN A 53 -17.32 -1.45 -16.16
C GLN A 53 -18.44 -1.49 -15.12
N LEU A 54 -18.77 -0.38 -14.44
CA LEU A 54 -19.86 -0.35 -13.47
C LEU A 54 -21.24 -0.49 -14.10
N GLN A 55 -21.43 -0.01 -15.33
CA GLN A 55 -22.65 -0.25 -16.12
C GLN A 55 -22.78 -1.71 -16.57
N THR A 56 -21.67 -2.44 -16.65
CA THR A 56 -21.63 -3.84 -17.07
C THR A 56 -21.70 -4.80 -15.88
N LEU A 57 -20.78 -4.67 -14.94
CA LEU A 57 -20.62 -5.55 -13.78
C LEU A 57 -19.76 -4.89 -12.68
N GLY A 58 -20.33 -4.75 -11.48
CA GLY A 58 -19.65 -4.20 -10.30
C GLY A 58 -18.85 -5.24 -9.51
N HIS A 59 -19.44 -5.78 -8.43
CA HIS A 59 -18.79 -6.71 -7.51
C HIS A 59 -19.44 -8.11 -7.58
N ILE A 60 -18.61 -9.14 -7.71
CA ILE A 60 -19.05 -10.55 -7.83
C ILE A 60 -18.47 -11.48 -6.76
N SER A 61 -17.82 -10.95 -5.72
CA SER A 61 -17.04 -11.73 -4.73
C SER A 61 -15.89 -12.54 -5.37
N ASN A 62 -15.15 -13.29 -4.54
CA ASN A 62 -14.09 -14.18 -5.00
C ASN A 62 -14.57 -15.58 -5.41
N PHE A 63 -15.88 -15.84 -5.38
CA PHE A 63 -16.44 -17.10 -5.92
C PHE A 63 -16.45 -17.15 -7.45
N PHE A 64 -16.41 -15.98 -8.09
CA PHE A 64 -16.44 -15.83 -9.53
C PHE A 64 -15.26 -14.98 -9.99
N ALA A 65 -14.88 -15.16 -11.25
CA ALA A 65 -13.85 -14.35 -11.89
C ALA A 65 -14.48 -13.39 -12.92
N SER A 66 -13.82 -12.27 -13.18
CA SER A 66 -14.21 -11.34 -14.23
C SER A 66 -13.08 -11.17 -15.26
N THR A 67 -13.45 -10.88 -16.51
CA THR A 67 -12.47 -10.62 -17.58
C THR A 67 -11.46 -9.52 -17.21
N PRO A 68 -11.86 -8.36 -16.62
CA PRO A 68 -10.89 -7.35 -16.18
C PRO A 68 -9.91 -7.85 -15.12
N GLN A 69 -10.37 -8.67 -14.16
CA GLN A 69 -9.52 -9.25 -13.11
C GLN A 69 -8.43 -10.15 -13.71
N ILE A 70 -8.83 -11.05 -14.62
CA ILE A 70 -7.91 -11.97 -15.30
C ILE A 70 -6.92 -11.18 -16.17
N THR A 71 -7.42 -10.25 -16.98
CA THR A 71 -6.60 -9.44 -17.89
C THR A 71 -5.53 -8.65 -17.13
N LEU A 72 -5.90 -8.03 -15.99
CA LEU A 72 -4.93 -7.30 -15.17
C LEU A 72 -3.90 -8.24 -14.53
N ALA A 73 -4.33 -9.39 -14.01
CA ALA A 73 -3.43 -10.36 -13.40
C ALA A 73 -2.39 -10.89 -14.42
N GLU A 74 -2.83 -11.26 -15.61
CA GLU A 74 -1.95 -11.71 -16.70
C GLU A 74 -0.94 -10.63 -17.10
N ARG A 75 -1.39 -9.38 -17.22
CA ARG A 75 -0.51 -8.26 -17.54
C ARG A 75 0.55 -8.04 -16.45
N LEU A 76 0.17 -8.11 -15.17
CA LEU A 76 1.11 -7.95 -14.06
C LEU A 76 2.15 -9.07 -14.03
N VAL A 77 1.73 -10.32 -14.21
CA VAL A 77 2.66 -11.47 -14.29
C VAL A 77 3.59 -11.33 -15.50
N GLY A 78 3.08 -10.89 -16.65
CA GLY A 78 3.90 -10.63 -17.83
C GLY A 78 4.96 -9.53 -17.60
N LEU A 79 4.63 -8.49 -16.84
CA LEU A 79 5.58 -7.42 -16.48
C LEU A 79 6.61 -7.86 -15.44
N LEU A 80 6.26 -8.79 -14.54
CA LEU A 80 7.19 -9.36 -13.56
C LEU A 80 8.32 -10.13 -14.26
N GLY A 81 8.05 -10.73 -15.42
CA GLY A 81 9.04 -11.50 -16.18
C GLY A 81 9.46 -12.82 -15.49
N ALA A 82 8.67 -13.31 -14.53
CA ALA A 82 8.90 -14.54 -13.79
C ALA A 82 7.56 -15.21 -13.43
N ASP A 83 7.62 -16.48 -13.01
CA ASP A 83 6.45 -17.19 -12.50
C ASP A 83 5.87 -16.47 -11.27
N GLY A 84 4.57 -16.21 -11.32
CA GLY A 84 3.90 -15.45 -10.27
C GLY A 84 2.40 -15.73 -10.17
N ARG A 85 1.82 -15.25 -9.07
CA ARG A 85 0.37 -15.20 -8.84
C ARG A 85 0.03 -13.83 -8.28
N VAL A 86 -1.14 -13.32 -8.64
CA VAL A 86 -1.63 -12.02 -8.19
C VAL A 86 -2.80 -12.23 -7.24
N PHE A 87 -2.77 -11.52 -6.11
CA PHE A 87 -3.88 -11.42 -5.18
C PHE A 87 -4.27 -9.95 -5.05
N PHE A 88 -5.47 -9.59 -5.51
CA PHE A 88 -5.95 -8.21 -5.46
C PHE A 88 -6.53 -7.86 -4.09
N THR A 89 -6.18 -6.68 -3.60
CA THR A 89 -6.71 -6.08 -2.37
C THR A 89 -7.19 -4.65 -2.66
N ASN A 90 -7.76 -3.99 -1.65
CA ASN A 90 -8.35 -2.65 -1.80
C ASN A 90 -7.41 -1.55 -1.29
N SER A 91 -6.33 -1.91 -0.59
CA SER A 91 -5.36 -0.96 -0.06
C SER A 91 -3.96 -1.57 0.05
N GLY A 92 -2.95 -0.70 0.16
CA GLY A 92 -1.58 -1.11 0.46
C GLY A 92 -1.45 -1.82 1.81
N ALA A 93 -2.23 -1.42 2.82
CA ALA A 93 -2.25 -2.09 4.11
C ALA A 93 -2.73 -3.55 4.00
N GLU A 94 -3.82 -3.80 3.26
CA GLU A 94 -4.29 -5.18 3.01
C GLU A 94 -3.30 -6.00 2.19
N ALA A 95 -2.60 -5.38 1.23
CA ALA A 95 -1.54 -6.06 0.49
C ALA A 95 -0.39 -6.48 1.42
N ASN A 96 0.02 -5.60 2.33
CA ASN A 96 1.03 -5.89 3.34
C ASN A 96 0.56 -6.90 4.39
N GLU A 97 -0.73 -6.94 4.75
CA GLU A 97 -1.30 -8.02 5.58
C GLU A 97 -1.23 -9.38 4.88
N ALA A 98 -1.54 -9.42 3.58
CA ALA A 98 -1.40 -10.63 2.78
C ALA A 98 0.07 -11.10 2.73
N ALA A 99 1.01 -10.18 2.52
CA ALA A 99 2.45 -10.46 2.57
C ALA A 99 2.90 -10.94 3.96
N PHE A 100 2.47 -10.26 5.04
CA PHE A 100 2.74 -10.64 6.42
C PHE A 100 2.23 -12.04 6.74
N LYS A 101 1.02 -12.39 6.27
CA LYS A 101 0.48 -13.76 6.41
C LYS A 101 1.27 -14.77 5.60
N LEU A 102 1.77 -14.39 4.42
CA LEU A 102 2.57 -15.27 3.58
C LEU A 102 3.89 -15.65 4.27
N THR A 103 4.51 -14.74 5.03
CA THR A 103 5.73 -15.05 5.81
C THR A 103 5.51 -16.22 6.77
N ARG A 104 4.31 -16.36 7.35
CA ARG A 104 3.97 -17.47 8.26
C ARG A 104 4.00 -18.83 7.58
N ARG A 105 3.87 -18.90 6.27
CA ARG A 105 3.95 -20.15 5.49
C ARG A 105 5.37 -20.71 5.40
N THR A 106 6.38 -19.93 5.78
CA THR A 106 7.77 -20.40 5.86
C THR A 106 8.03 -21.29 7.08
N GLY A 107 7.11 -21.34 8.05
CA GLY A 107 7.30 -22.01 9.35
C GLY A 107 8.13 -21.19 10.35
N ARG A 108 8.63 -20.01 9.93
CA ARG A 108 9.41 -19.06 10.72
C ARG A 108 8.55 -17.87 11.14
N THR A 109 9.00 -17.14 12.17
CA THR A 109 8.20 -16.06 12.77
C THR A 109 8.85 -14.69 12.82
N LYS A 110 10.19 -14.62 12.80
CA LYS A 110 10.94 -13.36 12.87
C LYS A 110 10.85 -12.62 11.54
N ILE A 111 10.61 -11.32 11.57
CA ILE A 111 10.58 -10.45 10.39
C ILE A 111 11.53 -9.30 10.66
N VAL A 112 12.39 -9.00 9.69
CA VAL A 112 13.26 -7.82 9.73
C VAL A 112 12.61 -6.73 8.88
N ALA A 113 12.39 -5.56 9.46
CA ALA A 113 11.95 -4.35 8.76
C ALA A 113 12.96 -3.22 9.01
N THR A 114 12.80 -2.09 8.34
CA THR A 114 13.74 -0.97 8.48
C THR A 114 13.15 0.16 9.33
N GLU A 115 14.00 0.87 10.07
CA GLU A 115 13.64 2.15 10.67
C GLU A 115 13.15 3.12 9.58
N GLY A 116 12.24 4.03 9.94
CA GLY A 116 11.59 4.94 9.00
C GLY A 116 10.41 4.33 8.23
N SER A 117 10.18 3.01 8.30
CA SER A 117 9.23 2.33 7.44
C SER A 117 7.76 2.75 7.65
N PHE A 118 6.98 2.70 6.56
CA PHE A 118 5.53 2.84 6.60
C PHE A 118 4.83 1.76 5.76
N HIS A 119 4.24 0.78 6.43
CA HIS A 119 3.57 -0.34 5.75
C HIS A 119 2.05 -0.38 5.94
N GLY A 120 1.50 0.51 6.75
CA GLY A 120 0.07 0.67 6.94
C GLY A 120 -0.31 0.84 8.40
N ARG A 121 -1.62 0.79 8.67
CA ARG A 121 -2.18 1.04 10.01
C ARG A 121 -3.16 -0.04 10.51
N THR A 122 -3.33 -1.14 9.77
CA THR A 122 -3.96 -2.36 10.30
C THR A 122 -2.98 -3.08 11.22
N MET A 123 -3.43 -3.94 12.14
CA MET A 123 -2.55 -4.47 13.20
C MET A 123 -1.27 -5.16 12.68
N GLY A 124 -1.34 -5.96 11.60
CA GLY A 124 -0.17 -6.62 11.01
C GLY A 124 0.70 -5.64 10.22
N ALA A 125 0.10 -4.77 9.41
CA ALA A 125 0.83 -3.72 8.68
C ALA A 125 1.50 -2.70 9.63
N LEU A 126 0.86 -2.42 10.77
CA LEU A 126 1.36 -1.54 11.82
C LEU A 126 2.53 -2.18 12.58
N ALA A 127 2.50 -3.51 12.78
CA ALA A 127 3.63 -4.26 13.33
C ALA A 127 4.91 -4.09 12.50
N LEU A 128 4.75 -3.84 11.19
CA LEU A 128 5.85 -3.61 10.26
C LEU A 128 6.21 -2.12 10.11
N THR A 129 5.40 -1.20 10.63
CA THR A 129 5.63 0.25 10.55
C THR A 129 6.46 0.72 11.74
N SER A 130 7.65 1.28 11.50
CA SER A 130 8.62 1.53 12.57
C SER A 130 8.24 2.68 13.51
N LYS A 131 7.49 3.67 13.01
CA LYS A 131 7.25 4.94 13.72
C LYS A 131 6.50 4.73 15.03
N GLU A 132 7.18 4.98 16.15
CA GLU A 132 6.70 4.75 17.53
C GLU A 132 5.33 5.38 17.81
N ALA A 133 5.17 6.64 17.42
CA ALA A 133 3.92 7.38 17.62
C ALA A 133 2.69 6.71 16.97
N TYR A 134 2.89 5.86 15.96
CA TYR A 134 1.81 5.06 15.37
C TYR A 134 1.65 3.70 16.03
N ARG A 135 2.75 3.03 16.42
CA ARG A 135 2.73 1.64 16.93
C ARG A 135 2.46 1.52 18.43
N THR A 136 3.15 2.32 19.26
CA THR A 136 3.20 2.18 20.73
C THR A 136 1.81 2.19 21.40
N PRO A 137 0.85 3.04 20.97
CA PRO A 137 -0.48 3.04 21.58
C PRO A 137 -1.29 1.75 21.39
N PHE A 138 -0.88 0.87 20.47
CA PHE A 138 -1.60 -0.37 20.11
C PHE A 138 -0.82 -1.64 20.43
N GLU A 139 0.30 -1.52 21.15
CA GLU A 139 1.07 -2.68 21.59
C GLU A 139 0.29 -3.51 22.64
N PRO A 140 0.46 -4.85 22.66
CA PRO A 140 1.37 -5.64 21.83
C PRO A 140 0.87 -5.84 20.38
N LEU A 141 1.80 -5.76 19.43
CA LEU A 141 1.55 -5.98 18.01
C LEU A 141 1.87 -7.44 17.61
N PRO A 142 1.24 -7.97 16.54
CA PRO A 142 1.48 -9.34 16.12
C PRO A 142 2.88 -9.54 15.52
N GLY A 143 3.48 -10.69 15.85
CA GLY A 143 4.74 -11.14 15.25
C GLY A 143 5.98 -10.71 16.03
N ASP A 144 7.10 -11.30 15.64
CA ASP A 144 8.43 -10.93 16.13
C ASP A 144 9.08 -10.05 15.05
N VAL A 145 8.92 -8.73 15.18
CA VAL A 145 9.42 -7.76 14.21
C VAL A 145 10.59 -7.00 14.82
N VAL A 146 11.73 -7.05 14.14
CA VAL A 146 12.92 -6.27 14.50
C VAL A 146 13.14 -5.18 13.45
N PHE A 147 13.53 -4.00 13.91
CA PHE A 147 13.85 -2.87 13.03
C PHE A 147 15.36 -2.67 12.98
N VAL A 148 15.91 -2.54 11.77
CA VAL A 148 17.31 -2.18 11.52
C VAL A 148 17.40 -0.80 10.83
N PRO A 149 18.50 -0.04 10.99
CA PRO A 149 18.66 1.24 10.28
C PRO A 149 18.50 1.09 8.77
N TYR A 150 17.74 1.99 8.14
CA TYR A 150 17.55 1.97 6.69
C TYR A 150 18.86 2.25 5.95
N GLY A 151 19.20 1.40 4.97
CA GLY A 151 20.44 1.51 4.20
C GLY A 151 21.69 0.95 4.89
N ASP A 152 21.57 0.36 6.09
CA ASP A 152 22.68 -0.32 6.77
C ASP A 152 22.68 -1.82 6.45
N GLU A 153 23.48 -2.20 5.45
CA GLU A 153 23.64 -3.59 5.01
C GLU A 153 24.20 -4.50 6.12
N ALA A 154 25.14 -4.01 6.91
CA ALA A 154 25.77 -4.80 7.97
C ALA A 154 24.79 -5.08 9.13
N ALA A 155 23.98 -4.09 9.50
CA ALA A 155 22.91 -4.28 10.48
C ALA A 155 21.84 -5.26 9.97
N LEU A 156 21.48 -5.16 8.68
CA LEU A 156 20.54 -6.10 8.07
C LEU A 156 21.10 -7.53 8.08
N GLU A 157 22.35 -7.74 7.67
CA GLU A 157 23.01 -9.05 7.68
C GLU A 157 23.04 -9.64 9.08
N ALA A 158 23.41 -8.86 10.10
CA ALA A 158 23.45 -9.30 11.49
C ALA A 158 22.06 -9.65 12.08
N ALA A 159 20.99 -9.04 11.57
CA ALA A 159 19.64 -9.27 12.05
C ALA A 159 18.97 -10.50 11.43
N VAL A 160 19.52 -11.06 10.34
CA VAL A 160 18.95 -12.24 9.66
C VAL A 160 19.56 -13.52 10.24
N ASP A 161 18.71 -14.44 10.68
CA ASP A 161 19.13 -15.75 11.19
C ASP A 161 18.18 -16.87 10.70
N ASP A 162 18.41 -18.09 11.16
CA ASP A 162 17.63 -19.28 10.76
C ASP A 162 16.14 -19.21 11.14
N THR A 163 15.75 -18.28 12.01
CA THR A 163 14.38 -18.01 12.43
C THR A 163 13.70 -16.88 11.64
N THR A 164 14.43 -16.19 10.75
CA THR A 164 13.91 -15.11 9.90
C THR A 164 13.02 -15.64 8.78
N ALA A 165 11.76 -15.24 8.80
CA ALA A 165 10.76 -15.56 7.78
C ALA A 165 10.84 -14.63 6.56
N ALA A 166 11.13 -13.34 6.77
CA ALA A 166 11.17 -12.35 5.70
C ALA A 166 11.95 -11.10 6.10
N ILE A 167 12.43 -10.38 5.08
CA ILE A 167 12.89 -9.00 5.16
C ILE A 167 11.87 -8.16 4.41
N LEU A 168 11.32 -7.12 5.04
CA LEU A 168 10.43 -6.16 4.41
C LEU A 168 11.14 -4.81 4.31
N VAL A 169 11.30 -4.31 3.09
CA VAL A 169 12.02 -3.07 2.81
C VAL A 169 11.30 -2.29 1.70
N GLU A 170 11.27 -0.97 1.85
CA GLU A 170 10.83 -0.04 0.81
C GLU A 170 12.06 0.32 -0.05
N PRO A 171 12.02 0.12 -1.38
CA PRO A 171 13.16 0.47 -2.23
C PRO A 171 13.58 1.95 -2.12
N ILE A 172 12.61 2.83 -1.78
CA ILE A 172 12.79 4.23 -1.43
C ILE A 172 11.82 4.53 -0.27
N GLN A 173 12.31 5.11 0.83
CA GLN A 173 11.51 5.64 1.95
C GLN A 173 11.24 7.14 1.82
#